data_AF-A0A1L3LUX9-F1
#
_entry.id   AF-A0A1L3LUX9-F1
#
_cell.length_a   1.000
_cell.length_b   1.000
_cell.length_c   1.000
_cell.angle_alpha   90.00
_cell.angle_beta   90.00
_cell.angle_gamma   90.00
#
_symmetry.space_group_name_H-M   'P 1'
#
loop_
_entity.id
_entity.type
_entity.pdbx_description
1 polymer ?
#
loop_
_entity_poly.entity_id
_entity_poly.type
_entity_poly.pdbx_seq_one_letter_code
_entity_poly.pdbx_strand_id
1 'polypeptide(L)'
;MQIGEDSFRIERRWNEPGAKGKIFVGDEGLLARDFQHWLMSKLGIPVVNFPKGNPMSGQTWPELSFRSLLRHIHRQQRFWGGLVDQQPDAEFHAGLLSFLGLADRVYSEDYGTLVKLRLEAMNLKARRDQYSQTLNDLAIDLLDTDDVSLGVNEMTILGAQRRLRDAIDKLQEERVRVLEEASAKAIPYDRRSRIETLSLARAQALEALTAVNQRLEAANERLKEVLRYRKDLSDEIDRMARAADAGEILSDLRVTHCPACDQALKTAHAPDHCFVCHQHLPDEPDIEGLGAVRLRFEQDRLKAELKEADDLLDALRREVEKQVSEKRSTEEALRAIEVELGPARQAVAALAQADVSAIDVKLGQAAERAKQMGRVTAALELGKTLTSQVKALEDKIEPLAERVDESFRAIDFDGAAQWLEDGMNAYLEALNRERKHTWKHSRVEVDLTRTGVSFRIGRKKWQGALGGTDSLYFLMAYNYGLLSLSPRPQTHYPGVAIIDVPGEFSGESIGDKENFIVQPFIDLLKDEAFKGAQLIITGAAFTGLVGAHVQAMTKVHVA
;
A
#
# COMPACT_ATOMS: atom_id res chain seq x y z
N MET A 1 -4.98 -29.35 -23.72
CA MET A 1 -6.15 -28.58 -23.25
C MET A 1 -6.59 -27.70 -24.39
N GLN A 2 -7.88 -27.74 -24.76
CA GLN A 2 -8.43 -26.87 -25.80
C GLN A 2 -9.19 -25.73 -25.11
N ILE A 3 -8.94 -24.49 -25.52
CA ILE A 3 -9.62 -23.29 -25.02
C ILE A 3 -10.03 -22.48 -26.24
N GLY A 4 -11.33 -22.42 -26.54
CA GLY A 4 -11.81 -21.88 -27.81
C GLY A 4 -11.25 -22.66 -29.00
N GLU A 5 -10.64 -21.95 -29.96
CA GLU A 5 -10.01 -22.54 -31.14
C GLU A 5 -8.55 -22.97 -30.89
N ASP A 6 -7.96 -22.54 -29.77
CA ASP A 6 -6.56 -22.81 -29.45
C ASP A 6 -6.39 -24.15 -28.71
N SER A 7 -5.28 -24.84 -29.02
CA SER A 7 -4.86 -26.05 -28.30
C SER A 7 -3.52 -25.82 -27.60
N PHE A 8 -3.51 -26.02 -26.29
CA PHE A 8 -2.33 -25.84 -25.43
C PHE A 8 -1.89 -27.18 -24.82
N ARG A 9 -0.60 -27.48 -24.92
CA ARG A 9 0.03 -28.57 -24.16
C ARG A 9 0.37 -28.03 -22.78
N ILE A 10 -0.24 -28.55 -21.73
CA ILE A 10 0.04 -28.12 -20.35
C ILE A 10 0.65 -29.30 -19.61
N GLU A 11 1.82 -29.09 -19.03
CA GLU A 11 2.57 -30.15 -18.34
C GLU A 11 3.08 -29.68 -17.00
N ARG A 12 3.15 -30.61 -16.05
CA ARG A 12 3.87 -30.39 -14.80
C ARG A 12 5.12 -31.28 -14.75
N ARG A 13 6.29 -30.67 -14.96
CA ARG A 13 7.58 -31.36 -15.07
C ARG A 13 8.32 -31.31 -13.73
N TRP A 14 7.91 -32.18 -12.80
CA TRP A 14 8.41 -32.20 -11.41
C TRP A 14 9.93 -32.35 -11.31
N ASN A 15 10.51 -33.22 -12.14
CA ASN A 15 11.90 -33.63 -12.06
C ASN A 15 12.87 -32.75 -12.85
N GLU A 16 12.40 -31.70 -13.52
CA GLU A 16 13.23 -30.85 -14.39
C GLU A 16 14.13 -29.91 -13.58
N PRO A 17 15.46 -30.10 -13.54
CA PRO A 17 16.35 -29.29 -12.71
C PRO A 17 16.34 -27.82 -13.13
N GLY A 18 16.40 -26.88 -12.18
CA GLY A 18 16.47 -25.44 -12.47
C GLY A 18 15.13 -24.74 -12.79
N ALA A 19 14.10 -25.46 -13.24
CA ALA A 19 12.78 -24.89 -13.51
C ALA A 19 12.00 -24.57 -12.22
N LYS A 20 11.97 -23.28 -11.81
CA LYS A 20 11.33 -22.85 -10.55
C LYS A 20 9.82 -23.13 -10.48
N GLY A 21 9.09 -22.95 -11.59
CA GLY A 21 7.63 -23.07 -11.62
C GLY A 21 7.10 -24.48 -11.80
N LYS A 22 7.88 -25.35 -12.47
CA LYS A 22 7.53 -26.75 -12.83
C LYS A 22 6.26 -26.90 -13.67
N ILE A 23 5.58 -25.81 -14.02
CA ILE A 23 4.38 -25.79 -14.85
C ILE A 23 4.80 -25.24 -16.21
N PHE A 24 4.42 -25.93 -17.28
CA PHE A 24 4.79 -25.57 -18.63
C PHE A 24 3.54 -25.46 -19.50
N VAL A 25 3.48 -24.40 -20.30
CA VAL A 25 2.48 -24.22 -21.37
C VAL A 25 3.23 -24.24 -22.68
N GLY A 26 3.08 -25.32 -23.45
CA GLY A 26 3.98 -25.66 -24.53
C GLY A 26 5.36 -25.98 -23.96
N ASP A 27 6.35 -25.17 -24.34
CA ASP A 27 7.72 -25.25 -23.84
C ASP A 27 8.09 -24.10 -22.89
N GLU A 28 7.15 -23.19 -22.62
CA GLU A 28 7.36 -22.04 -21.74
C GLU A 28 7.08 -22.41 -20.28
N GLY A 29 8.05 -22.21 -19.40
CA GLY A 29 7.94 -22.48 -17.97
C GLY A 29 7.34 -21.31 -17.19
N LEU A 30 6.21 -21.52 -16.54
CA LEU A 30 5.48 -20.51 -15.77
C LEU A 30 5.53 -20.80 -14.26
N LEU A 31 5.59 -19.75 -13.43
CA LEU A 31 5.31 -19.89 -12.00
C LEU A 31 3.81 -20.13 -11.79
N ALA A 32 3.44 -20.65 -10.62
CA ALA A 32 2.04 -20.97 -10.32
C ALA A 32 1.09 -19.76 -10.42
N ARG A 33 1.55 -18.57 -10.04
CA ARG A 33 0.78 -17.33 -10.15
C ARG A 33 0.59 -16.92 -11.62
N ASP A 34 1.66 -16.94 -12.40
CA ASP A 34 1.63 -16.54 -13.81
C ASP A 34 0.78 -17.52 -14.63
N PHE A 35 0.88 -18.82 -14.34
CA PHE A 35 0.00 -19.83 -14.93
C PHE A 35 -1.47 -19.59 -14.58
N GLN A 36 -1.78 -19.22 -13.34
CA GLN A 36 -3.15 -18.87 -12.96
C GLN A 36 -3.66 -17.64 -13.73
N HIS A 37 -2.87 -16.58 -13.82
CA HIS A 37 -3.25 -15.36 -14.56
C HIS A 37 -3.43 -15.65 -16.04
N TRP A 38 -2.51 -16.42 -16.64
CA TRP A 38 -2.62 -16.89 -18.02
C TRP A 38 -3.90 -17.70 -18.23
N LEU A 39 -4.19 -18.66 -17.36
CA LEU A 39 -5.38 -19.52 -17.47
C LEU A 39 -6.67 -18.70 -17.33
N MET A 40 -6.75 -17.83 -16.31
CA MET A 40 -7.92 -16.98 -16.10
C MET A 40 -8.14 -16.03 -17.29
N SER A 41 -7.07 -15.41 -17.81
CA SER A 41 -7.12 -14.57 -19.00
C SER A 41 -7.61 -15.35 -20.23
N LYS A 42 -7.09 -16.55 -20.48
CA LYS A 42 -7.53 -17.41 -21.59
C LYS A 42 -8.99 -17.87 -21.46
N LEU A 43 -9.50 -17.99 -20.24
CA LEU A 43 -10.91 -18.30 -19.96
C LEU A 43 -11.81 -17.05 -19.92
N GLY A 44 -11.26 -15.85 -20.13
CA GLY A 44 -12.01 -14.60 -20.03
C GLY A 44 -12.49 -14.26 -18.62
N ILE A 45 -11.86 -14.84 -17.59
CA ILE A 45 -12.20 -14.62 -16.18
C ILE A 45 -11.32 -13.48 -15.63
N PRO A 46 -11.90 -12.36 -15.15
CA PRO A 46 -11.11 -11.26 -14.60
C PRO A 46 -10.42 -11.66 -13.30
N VAL A 47 -9.16 -11.24 -13.16
CA VAL A 47 -8.41 -11.39 -11.90
C VAL A 47 -8.78 -10.24 -10.98
N VAL A 48 -9.39 -10.56 -9.83
CA VAL A 48 -9.89 -9.57 -8.88
C VAL A 48 -9.32 -9.82 -7.47
N ASN A 49 -9.26 -8.75 -6.67
CA ASN A 49 -8.95 -8.81 -5.25
C ASN A 49 -10.22 -8.54 -4.45
N PHE A 50 -10.51 -9.36 -3.44
CA PHE A 50 -11.76 -9.24 -2.67
C PHE A 50 -11.49 -9.09 -1.17
N PRO A 51 -12.32 -8.34 -0.42
CA PRO A 51 -12.17 -8.19 1.02
C PRO A 51 -12.58 -9.46 1.77
N LYS A 52 -11.74 -9.91 2.71
CA LYS A 52 -12.12 -10.93 3.70
C LYS A 52 -12.81 -10.27 4.89
N GLY A 53 -14.11 -10.04 4.78
CA GLY A 53 -14.90 -9.39 5.82
C GLY A 53 -14.91 -7.87 5.65
N ASN A 54 -14.71 -7.10 6.74
CA ASN A 54 -14.80 -5.64 6.70
C ASN A 54 -13.68 -5.03 5.84
N PRO A 55 -13.99 -4.33 4.73
CA PRO A 55 -13.01 -3.64 3.88
C PRO A 55 -12.17 -2.60 4.64
N MET A 56 -12.73 -1.98 5.68
CA MET A 56 -12.10 -0.96 6.51
C MET A 56 -11.23 -1.52 7.65
N SER A 57 -10.97 -2.83 7.67
CA SER A 57 -10.12 -3.45 8.70
C SER A 57 -8.62 -3.26 8.48
N GLY A 58 -8.20 -2.76 7.32
CA GLY A 58 -6.80 -2.65 6.93
C GLY A 58 -6.15 -3.96 6.46
N GLN A 59 -6.92 -5.06 6.41
CA GLN A 59 -6.43 -6.33 5.84
C GLN A 59 -6.26 -6.22 4.33
N THR A 60 -5.17 -6.78 3.80
CA THR A 60 -4.94 -6.88 2.36
C THR A 60 -6.00 -7.76 1.71
N TRP A 61 -6.54 -7.32 0.58
CA TRP A 61 -7.52 -8.09 -0.18
C TRP A 61 -6.79 -9.16 -0.99
N PRO A 62 -6.97 -10.46 -0.69
CA PRO A 62 -6.35 -11.51 -1.48
C PRO A 62 -6.91 -11.56 -2.89
N GLU A 63 -6.09 -12.06 -3.80
CA GLU A 63 -6.48 -12.36 -5.17
C GLU A 63 -7.41 -13.59 -5.20
N LEU A 64 -8.49 -13.52 -5.97
CA LEU A 64 -9.38 -14.65 -6.21
C LEU A 64 -8.67 -15.67 -7.11
N SER A 65 -8.36 -16.84 -6.55
CA SER A 65 -7.57 -17.85 -7.25
C SER A 65 -8.42 -18.75 -8.15
N PHE A 66 -7.85 -19.28 -9.23
CA PHE A 66 -8.53 -20.31 -10.02
C PHE A 66 -8.83 -21.56 -9.17
N ARG A 67 -8.02 -21.86 -8.15
CA ARG A 67 -8.29 -22.93 -7.19
C ARG A 67 -9.60 -22.69 -6.41
N SER A 68 -9.91 -21.44 -6.09
CA SER A 68 -11.16 -21.06 -5.42
C SER A 68 -12.35 -21.32 -6.35
N LEU A 69 -12.24 -20.89 -7.60
CA LEU A 69 -13.25 -21.12 -8.65
C LEU A 69 -13.43 -22.61 -8.96
N LEU A 70 -12.34 -23.39 -8.98
CA LEU A 70 -12.35 -24.82 -9.25
C LEU A 70 -13.23 -25.59 -8.26
N ARG A 71 -13.43 -25.11 -7.02
CA ARG A 71 -14.30 -25.79 -6.06
C ARG A 71 -15.79 -25.70 -6.41
N HIS A 72 -16.19 -24.72 -7.23
CA HIS A 72 -17.55 -24.64 -7.78
C HIS A 72 -17.71 -25.54 -9.01
N ILE A 73 -16.63 -25.71 -9.77
CA ILE A 73 -16.56 -26.54 -10.99
C ILE A 73 -16.47 -28.03 -10.63
N HIS A 74 -15.63 -28.37 -9.65
CA HIS A 74 -15.29 -29.73 -9.26
C HIS A 74 -15.85 -30.05 -7.87
N ARG A 75 -16.92 -30.85 -7.86
CA ARG A 75 -17.48 -31.44 -6.64
C ARG A 75 -16.85 -32.81 -6.40
N GLN A 76 -16.10 -32.95 -5.31
CA GLN A 76 -15.45 -34.20 -4.91
C GLN A 76 -16.41 -35.10 -4.12
N GLN A 77 -16.21 -36.43 -4.16
CA GLN A 77 -17.04 -37.40 -3.46
C GLN A 77 -17.22 -37.13 -1.96
N ARG A 78 -16.18 -36.59 -1.31
CA ARG A 78 -16.16 -36.29 0.13
C ARG A 78 -16.83 -34.96 0.51
N PHE A 79 -17.26 -34.15 -0.46
CA PHE A 79 -17.69 -32.75 -0.28
C PHE A 79 -19.10 -32.52 -0.82
N TRP A 80 -20.07 -33.08 -0.10
CA TRP A 80 -21.50 -32.95 -0.39
C TRP A 80 -22.32 -32.41 0.80
N GLY A 81 -21.66 -31.84 1.82
CA GLY A 81 -22.33 -31.20 2.95
C GLY A 81 -22.89 -29.80 2.62
N GLY A 82 -22.49 -29.22 1.49
CA GLY A 82 -22.78 -27.85 1.12
C GLY A 82 -22.51 -27.56 -0.37
N LEU A 83 -22.87 -26.35 -0.80
CA LEU A 83 -22.72 -25.90 -2.19
C LEU A 83 -21.26 -25.95 -2.62
N VAL A 84 -20.36 -25.39 -1.80
CA VAL A 84 -18.91 -25.49 -1.96
C VAL A 84 -18.27 -25.69 -0.59
N ASP A 85 -18.06 -26.95 -0.22
CA ASP A 85 -17.62 -27.29 1.14
C ASP A 85 -16.26 -26.69 1.50
N GLN A 86 -16.16 -26.29 2.77
CA GLN A 86 -14.97 -25.72 3.41
C GLN A 86 -14.47 -24.40 2.79
N GLN A 87 -15.23 -23.78 1.88
CA GLN A 87 -14.90 -22.47 1.36
C GLN A 87 -15.49 -21.38 2.27
N PRO A 88 -14.69 -20.38 2.70
CA PRO A 88 -15.20 -19.25 3.47
C PRO A 88 -16.25 -18.44 2.69
N ASP A 89 -17.26 -17.91 3.38
CA ASP A 89 -18.39 -17.19 2.76
C ASP A 89 -17.96 -16.07 1.79
N ALA A 90 -16.96 -15.27 2.17
CA ALA A 90 -16.45 -14.19 1.32
C ALA A 90 -15.82 -14.70 0.01
N GLU A 91 -15.15 -15.85 0.07
CA GLU A 91 -14.51 -16.47 -1.09
C GLU A 91 -15.53 -17.19 -1.97
N PHE A 92 -16.52 -17.85 -1.36
CA PHE A 92 -17.67 -18.41 -2.07
C PHE A 92 -18.45 -17.33 -2.82
N HIS A 93 -18.72 -16.21 -2.16
CA HIS A 93 -19.40 -15.07 -2.75
C HIS A 93 -18.61 -14.45 -3.92
N ALA A 94 -17.31 -14.20 -3.72
CA ALA A 94 -16.44 -13.67 -4.77
C ALA A 94 -16.34 -14.63 -5.97
N GLY A 95 -16.24 -15.94 -5.73
CA GLY A 95 -16.26 -16.95 -6.77
C GLY A 95 -17.55 -16.95 -7.58
N LEU A 96 -18.70 -16.83 -6.90
CA LEU A 96 -19.99 -16.77 -7.56
C LEU A 96 -20.15 -15.49 -8.40
N LEU A 97 -19.80 -14.32 -7.84
CA LEU A 97 -19.79 -13.06 -8.59
C LEU A 97 -18.88 -13.12 -9.81
N SER A 98 -17.76 -13.84 -9.72
CA SER A 98 -16.83 -14.02 -10.83
C SER A 98 -17.49 -14.79 -11.97
N PHE A 99 -18.19 -15.89 -11.68
CA PHE A 99 -18.90 -16.63 -12.72
C PHE A 99 -20.10 -15.86 -13.28
N LEU A 100 -20.77 -15.06 -12.46
CA LEU A 100 -21.89 -14.22 -12.90
C LEU A 100 -21.46 -12.95 -13.65
N GLY A 101 -20.16 -12.70 -13.82
CA GLY A 101 -19.64 -11.52 -14.52
C GLY A 101 -19.86 -10.20 -13.80
N LEU A 102 -19.90 -10.23 -12.47
CA LEU A 102 -20.09 -9.07 -11.62
C LEU A 102 -18.84 -8.70 -10.80
N ALA A 103 -17.88 -9.61 -10.66
CA ALA A 103 -16.79 -9.45 -9.69
C ALA A 103 -15.86 -8.26 -9.99
N ASP A 104 -15.57 -7.97 -11.24
CA ASP A 104 -14.74 -6.83 -11.68
C ASP A 104 -15.39 -5.48 -11.37
N ARG A 105 -16.73 -5.42 -11.45
CA ARG A 105 -17.53 -4.23 -11.10
C ARG A 105 -17.70 -4.09 -9.59
N VAL A 106 -17.93 -5.19 -8.88
CA VAL A 106 -18.08 -5.19 -7.41
C VAL A 106 -16.75 -4.91 -6.71
N TYR A 107 -15.66 -5.48 -7.20
CA TYR A 107 -14.31 -5.34 -6.67
C TYR A 107 -13.42 -4.49 -7.58
N SER A 108 -13.98 -3.36 -8.03
CA SER A 108 -13.29 -2.45 -8.92
C SER A 108 -12.06 -1.81 -8.29
N GLU A 109 -11.10 -1.40 -9.13
CA GLU A 109 -9.91 -0.67 -8.71
C GLU A 109 -10.26 0.66 -8.00
N ASP A 110 -11.29 1.35 -8.50
CA ASP A 110 -11.83 2.57 -7.89
C ASP A 110 -12.33 2.31 -6.47
N TYR A 111 -13.04 1.20 -6.23
CA TYR A 111 -13.49 0.84 -4.89
C TYR A 111 -12.30 0.49 -3.96
N GLY A 112 -11.30 -0.24 -4.45
CA GLY A 112 -10.08 -0.53 -3.70
C GLY A 112 -9.32 0.75 -3.32
N THR A 113 -9.21 1.69 -4.25
CA THR A 113 -8.59 3.00 -4.04
C THR A 113 -9.36 3.84 -3.03
N LEU A 114 -10.70 3.84 -3.11
CA LEU A 114 -11.57 4.52 -2.16
C LEU A 114 -11.35 4.01 -0.73
N VAL A 115 -11.30 2.69 -0.54
CA VAL A 115 -11.07 2.08 0.77
C VAL A 115 -9.69 2.46 1.31
N LYS A 116 -8.65 2.43 0.46
CA LYS A 116 -7.30 2.86 0.83
C LYS A 116 -7.25 4.31 1.30
N LEU A 117 -7.87 5.23 0.54
CA LEU A 117 -7.93 6.66 0.89
C LEU A 117 -8.72 6.90 2.18
N ARG A 118 -9.86 6.22 2.37
CA ARG A 118 -10.65 6.32 3.60
C ARG A 118 -9.88 5.82 4.82
N LEU A 119 -9.12 4.73 4.69
CA LEU A 119 -8.24 4.24 5.76
C LEU A 119 -7.14 5.25 6.11
N GLU A 120 -6.50 5.83 5.10
CA GLU A 120 -5.47 6.86 5.30
C GLU A 120 -6.04 8.11 5.98
N ALA A 121 -7.20 8.59 5.53
CA ALA A 121 -7.90 9.71 6.15
C ALA A 121 -8.32 9.41 7.60
N MET A 122 -8.82 8.20 7.88
CA MET A 122 -9.16 7.77 9.24
C MET A 122 -7.94 7.75 10.16
N ASN A 123 -6.80 7.23 9.68
CA ASN A 123 -5.55 7.21 10.43
C ASN A 123 -5.03 8.61 10.71
N LEU A 124 -5.09 9.52 9.73
CA LEU A 124 -4.68 10.91 9.92
C LEU A 124 -5.61 11.66 10.89
N LYS A 125 -6.92 11.42 10.83
CA LYS A 125 -7.89 11.97 11.80
C LYS A 125 -7.60 11.49 13.21
N ALA A 126 -7.42 10.19 13.40
CA ALA A 126 -7.07 9.61 14.71
C ALA A 126 -5.76 10.20 15.25
N ARG A 127 -4.74 10.33 14.38
CA ARG A 127 -3.46 10.94 14.73
C ARG A 127 -3.63 12.42 15.12
N ARG A 128 -4.41 13.19 14.36
CA ARG A 128 -4.73 14.59 14.68
C ARG A 128 -5.41 14.70 16.04
N ASP A 129 -6.43 13.90 16.29
CA ASP A 129 -7.21 13.96 17.54
C ASP A 129 -6.34 13.62 18.76
N GLN A 130 -5.48 12.60 18.64
CA GLN A 130 -4.49 12.27 19.66
C GLN A 130 -3.52 13.44 19.90
N TYR A 131 -3.01 14.06 18.82
CA TYR A 131 -2.13 15.22 18.94
C TYR A 131 -2.80 16.41 19.60
N SER A 132 -4.05 16.71 19.24
CA SER A 132 -4.82 17.81 19.84
C SER A 132 -5.01 17.62 21.35
N GLN A 133 -5.24 16.39 21.81
CA GLN A 133 -5.31 16.08 23.24
C GLN A 133 -3.97 16.34 23.94
N THR A 134 -2.86 15.82 23.40
CA THR A 134 -1.52 16.03 23.98
C THR A 134 -1.11 17.50 24.00
N LEU A 135 -1.49 18.27 22.97
CA LEU A 135 -1.19 19.69 22.87
C LEU A 135 -1.96 20.50 23.93
N ASN A 136 -3.22 20.16 24.19
CA ASN A 136 -4.00 20.79 25.25
C ASN A 136 -3.39 20.52 26.63
N ASP A 137 -2.99 19.28 26.93
CA ASP A 137 -2.37 18.93 28.20
C ASP A 137 -1.06 19.69 28.43
N LEU A 138 -0.20 19.79 27.41
CA LEU A 138 1.07 20.52 27.48
C LEU A 138 0.88 22.04 27.66
N ALA A 139 -0.18 22.59 27.07
CA ALA A 139 -0.41 24.04 27.09
C ALA A 139 -1.02 24.52 28.40
N ILE A 140 -1.80 23.69 29.11
CA ILE A 140 -2.43 24.06 30.39
C ILE A 140 -1.36 24.46 31.43
N ASP A 141 -0.21 23.79 31.45
CA ASP A 141 0.88 24.09 32.39
C ASP A 141 1.69 25.36 32.01
N LEU A 142 1.50 25.87 30.79
CA LEU A 142 2.29 26.98 30.21
C LEU A 142 1.51 28.28 30.09
N LEU A 143 0.19 28.21 30.11
CA LEU A 143 -0.71 29.35 29.97
C LEU A 143 -1.10 29.89 31.35
N ASP A 144 -1.18 31.22 31.48
CA ASP A 144 -1.72 31.85 32.69
C ASP A 144 -3.24 31.58 32.80
N THR A 145 -3.80 31.71 34.01
CA THR A 145 -5.21 31.38 34.30
C THR A 145 -6.22 32.06 33.38
N ASP A 146 -5.91 33.25 32.89
CA ASP A 146 -6.77 34.01 31.97
C ASP A 146 -6.76 33.41 30.55
N ASP A 147 -5.64 32.84 30.11
CA ASP A 147 -5.48 32.24 28.78
C ASP A 147 -6.03 30.82 28.70
N VAL A 148 -6.02 30.08 29.81
CA VAL A 148 -6.60 28.73 29.89
C VAL A 148 -8.10 28.75 29.57
N SER A 149 -8.79 29.85 29.89
CA SER A 149 -10.23 30.01 29.63
C SER A 149 -10.61 30.09 28.14
N LEU A 150 -9.66 30.47 27.27
CA LEU A 150 -9.87 30.68 25.83
C LEU A 150 -9.48 29.46 24.98
N GLY A 151 -8.92 28.41 25.58
CA GLY A 151 -8.39 27.23 24.91
C GLY A 151 -7.10 27.49 24.12
N VAL A 152 -6.44 26.41 23.70
CA VAL A 152 -5.17 26.52 22.96
C VAL A 152 -5.44 26.81 21.50
N ASN A 153 -5.12 28.03 21.06
CA ASN A 153 -5.22 28.46 19.68
C ASN A 153 -4.08 29.41 19.34
N GLU A 154 -3.96 29.76 18.07
CA GLU A 154 -2.86 30.61 17.59
C GLU A 154 -2.81 31.98 18.27
N MET A 155 -3.99 32.58 18.55
CA MET A 155 -4.08 33.87 19.20
C MET A 155 -3.64 33.81 20.66
N THR A 156 -4.02 32.76 21.40
CA THR A 156 -3.62 32.60 22.81
C THR A 156 -2.12 32.33 22.94
N ILE A 157 -1.54 31.52 22.06
CA ILE A 157 -0.08 31.27 22.03
C ILE A 157 0.70 32.55 21.69
N LEU A 158 0.29 33.30 20.66
CA LEU A 158 0.96 34.56 20.28
C LEU A 158 0.87 35.61 21.39
N GLY A 159 -0.28 35.70 22.07
CA GLY A 159 -0.47 36.57 23.24
C GLY A 159 0.44 36.19 24.40
N ALA A 160 0.53 34.91 24.73
CA ALA A 160 1.39 34.38 25.79
C ALA A 160 2.88 34.60 25.46
N GLN A 161 3.30 34.36 24.22
CA GLN A 161 4.68 34.65 23.78
C GLN A 161 5.03 36.14 23.89
N ARG A 162 4.11 37.03 23.54
CA ARG A 162 4.33 38.48 23.64
C ARG A 162 4.49 38.90 25.10
N ARG A 163 3.59 38.45 25.99
CA ARG A 163 3.70 38.71 27.44
C ARG A 163 4.99 38.18 28.04
N LEU A 164 5.42 36.97 27.67
CA LEU A 164 6.69 36.40 28.12
C LEU A 164 7.89 37.22 27.64
N ARG A 165 7.86 37.71 26.39
CA ARG A 165 8.89 38.62 25.86
C ARG A 165 8.93 39.93 26.64
N ASP A 166 7.77 40.58 26.81
CA ASP A 166 7.67 41.84 27.55
C ASP A 166 8.14 41.67 29.01
N ALA A 167 7.88 40.52 29.63
CA ALA A 167 8.35 40.20 30.97
C ALA A 167 9.87 39.98 31.03
N ILE A 168 10.44 39.29 30.04
CA ILE A 168 11.90 39.12 29.91
C ILE A 168 12.57 40.48 29.73
N ASP A 169 12.05 41.32 28.84
CA ASP A 169 12.61 42.65 28.54
C ASP A 169 12.55 43.54 29.79
N LYS A 170 11.42 43.55 30.53
CA LYS A 170 11.31 44.25 31.81
C LYS A 170 12.30 43.75 32.86
N LEU A 171 12.48 42.44 32.99
CA LEU A 171 13.46 41.86 33.92
C LEU A 171 14.90 42.22 33.51
N GLN A 172 15.19 42.31 32.21
CA GLN A 172 16.49 42.77 31.72
C GLN A 172 16.73 44.25 32.02
N GLU A 173 15.73 45.12 31.81
CA GLU A 173 15.79 46.54 32.18
C GLU A 173 15.98 46.73 33.69
N GLU A 174 15.24 45.96 34.51
CA GLU A 174 15.36 45.98 35.97
C GLU A 174 16.76 45.51 36.41
N ARG A 175 17.30 44.46 35.78
CA ARG A 175 18.66 43.97 36.01
C ARG A 175 19.71 45.01 35.70
N VAL A 176 19.59 45.71 34.57
CA VAL A 176 20.51 46.79 34.17
C VAL A 176 20.48 47.92 35.20
N ARG A 177 19.28 48.35 35.63
CA ARG A 177 19.12 49.41 36.64
C ARG A 177 19.79 49.06 37.97
N VAL A 178 19.56 47.85 38.49
CA VAL A 178 20.19 47.37 39.73
C VAL A 178 21.72 47.35 39.61
N LEU A 179 22.25 46.91 38.47
CA LEU A 179 23.69 46.88 38.21
C LEU A 179 24.29 48.29 38.07
N GLU A 180 23.58 49.24 37.46
CA GLU A 180 23.99 50.64 37.35
C GLU A 180 24.03 51.34 38.71
N GLU A 181 23.02 51.14 39.56
CA GLU A 181 22.99 51.67 40.92
C GLU A 181 24.11 51.11 41.81
N ALA A 182 24.39 49.81 41.68
CA ALA A 182 25.49 49.16 42.38
C ALA A 182 26.86 49.60 41.85
N SER A 183 26.99 49.77 40.54
CA SER A 183 28.18 50.34 39.87
C SER A 183 28.48 51.76 40.37
N ALA A 184 27.46 52.62 40.46
CA ALA A 184 27.60 53.98 40.95
C ALA A 184 28.08 54.04 42.42
N LYS A 185 27.71 53.07 43.25
CA LYS A 185 28.09 52.99 44.67
C LYS A 185 29.44 52.31 44.91
N ALA A 186 29.78 51.30 44.11
CA ALA A 186 30.94 50.44 44.34
C ALA A 186 32.22 50.91 43.63
N ILE A 187 32.12 51.75 42.59
CA ILE A 187 33.26 52.11 41.75
C ILE A 187 33.74 53.55 42.02
N PRO A 188 35.01 53.72 42.48
CA PRO A 188 35.66 55.01 42.67
C PRO A 188 35.72 55.87 41.40
N TYR A 189 35.58 57.19 41.53
CA TYR A 189 35.44 58.14 40.41
C TYR A 189 36.62 58.10 39.42
N ASP A 190 37.83 57.88 39.92
CA ASP A 190 39.08 57.77 39.15
C ASP A 190 39.14 56.52 38.26
N ARG A 191 38.36 55.47 38.56
CA ARG A 191 38.31 54.22 37.77
C ARG A 191 37.11 54.12 36.83
N ARG A 192 36.12 55.01 36.96
CA ARG A 192 34.88 54.97 36.14
C ARG A 192 35.14 55.09 34.65
N SER A 193 35.95 56.06 34.23
CA SER A 193 36.29 56.25 32.81
C SER A 193 36.99 55.03 32.18
N ARG A 194 37.90 54.38 32.92
CA ARG A 194 38.56 53.15 32.45
C ARG A 194 37.58 51.98 32.36
N ILE A 195 36.64 51.87 33.31
CA ILE A 195 35.63 50.82 33.33
C ILE A 195 34.57 51.04 32.24
N GLU A 196 34.18 52.27 31.94
CA GLU A 196 33.33 52.61 30.78
C GLU A 196 34.01 52.24 29.48
N THR A 197 35.30 52.56 29.34
CA THR A 197 36.10 52.19 28.16
C THR A 197 36.17 50.67 27.98
N LEU A 198 36.43 49.93 29.06
CA LEU A 198 36.46 48.46 29.05
C LEU A 198 35.06 47.85 28.81
N SER A 199 33.99 48.50 29.28
CA SER A 199 32.61 48.06 29.06
C SER A 199 32.18 48.26 27.62
N LEU A 200 32.57 49.37 26.99
CA LEU A 200 32.39 49.61 25.56
C LEU A 200 33.18 48.60 24.73
N ALA A 201 34.45 48.37 25.07
CA ALA A 201 35.28 47.36 24.42
C ALA A 201 34.68 45.95 24.56
N ARG A 202 34.08 45.63 25.72
CA ARG A 202 33.37 44.38 25.94
C ARG A 202 32.13 44.26 25.05
N ALA A 203 31.33 45.32 24.93
CA ALA A 203 30.15 45.31 24.07
C ALA A 203 30.53 45.08 22.60
N GLN A 204 31.57 45.77 22.12
CA GLN A 204 32.12 45.58 20.77
C GLN A 204 32.67 44.16 20.56
N ALA A 205 33.36 43.59 21.56
CA ALA A 205 33.86 42.21 21.50
C ALA A 205 32.73 41.17 21.47
N LEU A 206 31.61 41.41 22.18
CA LEU A 206 30.43 40.56 22.14
C LEU A 206 29.69 40.64 20.80
N GLU A 207 29.57 41.83 20.23
CA GLU A 207 29.01 42.04 18.89
C GLU A 207 29.87 41.33 17.83
N ALA A 208 31.19 41.48 17.90
CA ALA A 208 32.13 40.76 17.05
C ALA A 208 32.02 39.24 17.22
N LEU A 209 31.90 38.73 18.46
CA LEU A 209 31.72 37.31 18.73
C LEU A 209 30.39 36.78 18.17
N THR A 210 29.32 37.57 18.24
CA THR A 210 28.02 37.23 17.66
C THR A 210 28.11 37.16 16.14
N ALA A 211 28.76 38.14 15.51
CA ALA A 211 28.99 38.17 14.08
C ALA A 211 29.89 37.00 13.60
N VAL A 212 30.92 36.62 14.36
CA VAL A 212 31.76 35.45 14.07
C VAL A 212 30.97 34.15 14.24
N ASN A 213 30.13 34.02 15.28
CA ASN A 213 29.27 32.85 15.46
C ASN A 213 28.26 32.69 14.31
N GLN A 214 27.61 33.78 13.89
CA GLN A 214 26.72 33.75 12.72
C GLN A 214 27.46 33.34 11.44
N ARG A 215 28.66 33.87 11.21
CA ARG A 215 29.52 33.47 10.08
C ARG A 215 29.91 31.99 10.16
N LEU A 216 30.27 31.50 11.34
CA LEU A 216 30.64 30.11 11.59
C LEU A 216 29.45 29.15 11.42
N GLU A 217 28.26 29.50 11.90
CA GLU A 217 27.03 28.73 11.68
C GLU A 217 26.68 28.68 10.19
N ALA A 218 26.71 29.82 9.50
CA ALA A 218 26.45 29.88 8.06
C ALA A 218 27.49 29.10 7.24
N ALA A 219 28.75 29.06 7.67
CA ALA A 219 29.81 28.26 7.03
C ALA A 219 29.63 26.76 7.30
N ASN A 220 29.25 26.37 8.54
CA ASN A 220 28.97 24.98 8.89
C ASN A 220 27.72 24.44 8.18
N GLU A 221 26.69 25.24 8.01
CA GLU A 221 25.48 24.80 7.31
C GLU A 221 25.76 24.58 5.82
N ARG A 222 26.50 25.49 5.18
CA ARG A 222 27.04 25.29 3.83
C ARG A 222 27.92 24.04 3.73
N LEU A 223 28.79 23.81 4.72
CA LEU A 223 29.63 22.60 4.76
C LEU A 223 28.79 21.32 4.83
N LYS A 224 27.74 21.28 5.66
CA LYS A 224 26.81 20.12 5.74
C LYS A 224 26.07 19.90 4.42
N GLU A 225 25.60 20.97 3.79
CA GLU A 225 24.89 20.91 2.51
C GLU A 225 25.78 20.29 1.42
N VAL A 226 27.03 20.75 1.32
CA VAL A 226 28.00 20.20 0.36
C VAL A 226 28.40 18.77 0.72
N LEU A 227 28.52 18.42 2.01
CA LEU A 227 28.76 17.02 2.44
C LEU A 227 27.62 16.08 2.03
N ARG A 228 26.37 16.55 2.11
CA ARG A 228 25.20 15.80 1.66
C ARG A 228 25.22 15.65 0.13
N TYR A 229 25.43 16.75 -0.60
CA TYR A 229 25.53 16.72 -2.05
C TYR A 229 26.64 15.78 -2.54
N ARG A 230 27.83 15.81 -1.92
CA ARG A 230 28.92 14.86 -2.19
C ARG A 230 28.50 13.41 -1.97
N LYS A 231 27.77 13.13 -0.89
CA LYS A 231 27.27 11.77 -0.62
C LYS A 231 26.29 11.34 -1.71
N ASP A 232 25.35 12.20 -2.08
CA ASP A 232 24.37 11.92 -3.13
C ASP A 232 25.06 11.65 -4.48
N LEU A 233 26.11 12.42 -4.84
CA LEU A 233 26.96 12.17 -6.01
C LEU A 233 27.69 10.83 -5.92
N SER A 234 28.24 10.47 -4.75
CA SER A 234 28.89 9.17 -4.54
C SER A 234 27.91 8.01 -4.73
N ASP A 235 26.71 8.12 -4.14
CA ASP A 235 25.66 7.11 -4.25
C ASP A 235 25.16 6.97 -5.70
N GLU A 236 25.20 8.05 -6.50
CA GLU A 236 24.88 8.04 -7.93
C GLU A 236 26.01 7.42 -8.77
N ILE A 237 27.28 7.73 -8.47
CA ILE A 237 28.44 7.09 -9.10
C ILE A 237 28.43 5.58 -8.85
N ASP A 238 28.11 5.14 -7.63
CA ASP A 238 27.99 3.71 -7.31
C ASP A 238 26.83 3.06 -8.05
N ARG A 239 25.71 3.78 -8.23
CA ARG A 239 24.60 3.32 -9.08
C ARG A 239 25.01 3.17 -10.53
N MET A 240 25.74 4.15 -11.09
CA MET A 240 26.25 4.09 -12.46
C MET A 240 27.29 2.97 -12.63
N ALA A 241 28.16 2.75 -11.65
CA ALA A 241 29.12 1.63 -11.66
C ALA A 241 28.38 0.28 -11.69
N ARG A 242 27.36 0.10 -10.82
CA ARG A 242 26.52 -1.10 -10.87
C ARG A 242 25.77 -1.27 -12.20
N ALA A 243 25.31 -0.18 -12.80
CA ALA A 243 24.66 -0.21 -14.11
C ALA A 243 25.64 -0.57 -15.23
N ALA A 244 26.90 -0.12 -15.15
CA ALA A 244 27.98 -0.49 -16.07
C ALA A 244 28.39 -1.96 -15.90
N ASP A 245 28.57 -2.43 -14.66
CA ASP A 245 28.88 -3.84 -14.35
C ASP A 245 27.73 -4.76 -14.81
N ALA A 246 26.48 -4.37 -14.53
CA ALA A 246 25.31 -5.05 -15.05
C ALA A 246 25.29 -4.99 -16.57
N GLY A 247 25.64 -3.87 -17.18
CA GLY A 247 25.73 -3.72 -18.63
C GLY A 247 26.78 -4.62 -19.27
N GLU A 248 27.93 -4.86 -18.63
CA GLU A 248 28.99 -5.76 -19.10
C GLU A 248 28.59 -7.24 -18.94
N ILE A 249 28.00 -7.61 -17.80
CA ILE A 249 27.44 -8.96 -17.60
C ILE A 249 26.26 -9.22 -18.55
N LEU A 250 25.41 -8.20 -18.75
CA LEU A 250 24.24 -8.29 -19.60
C LEU A 250 24.56 -8.11 -21.09
N SER A 251 25.71 -7.53 -21.46
CA SER A 251 26.14 -7.45 -22.87
C SER A 251 26.49 -8.82 -23.42
N ASP A 252 26.99 -9.72 -22.57
CA ASP A 252 27.19 -11.14 -22.90
C ASP A 252 25.88 -11.93 -22.85
N LEU A 253 24.90 -11.50 -22.04
CA LEU A 253 23.50 -11.89 -22.22
C LEU A 253 22.91 -11.10 -23.39
N ARG A 254 23.43 -11.35 -24.60
CA ARG A 254 22.61 -11.15 -25.79
C ARG A 254 21.28 -11.83 -25.48
N VAL A 255 20.20 -11.08 -25.60
CA VAL A 255 18.84 -11.63 -25.55
C VAL A 255 18.78 -12.55 -26.76
N THR A 256 19.26 -13.78 -26.57
CA THR A 256 19.24 -14.86 -27.54
C THR A 256 17.87 -15.52 -27.48
N HIS A 257 17.13 -15.27 -26.40
CA HIS A 257 15.82 -15.81 -26.12
C HIS A 257 14.94 -14.70 -25.53
N CYS A 258 13.68 -14.61 -25.98
CA CYS A 258 12.76 -13.57 -25.49
C CYS A 258 12.56 -13.68 -23.98
N PRO A 259 12.74 -12.63 -23.17
CA PRO A 259 12.60 -12.72 -21.71
C PRO A 259 11.17 -13.00 -21.24
N ALA A 260 10.19 -12.91 -22.14
CA ALA A 260 8.79 -13.26 -21.87
C ALA A 260 8.50 -14.74 -22.11
N CYS A 261 9.04 -15.37 -23.15
CA CYS A 261 8.68 -16.74 -23.55
C CYS A 261 9.87 -17.70 -23.75
N ASP A 262 11.09 -17.22 -23.48
CA ASP A 262 12.38 -17.91 -23.58
C ASP A 262 12.65 -18.61 -24.92
N GLN A 263 12.00 -18.17 -26.01
CA GLN A 263 12.24 -18.70 -27.36
C GLN A 263 13.43 -18.04 -28.03
N ALA A 264 14.25 -18.85 -28.73
CA ALA A 264 15.43 -18.41 -29.45
C ALA A 264 15.08 -17.37 -30.52
N LEU A 265 15.64 -16.17 -30.37
CA LEU A 265 15.48 -15.05 -31.28
C LEU A 265 16.32 -15.30 -32.54
N LYS A 266 15.65 -15.39 -33.69
CA LYS A 266 16.31 -15.60 -35.00
C LYS A 266 17.09 -14.34 -35.39
N THR A 267 18.38 -14.48 -35.71
CA THR A 267 19.32 -13.41 -36.09
C THR A 267 19.09 -12.86 -37.52
N ALA A 268 17.86 -12.43 -37.82
CA ALA A 268 17.58 -11.78 -39.09
C ALA A 268 16.41 -10.81 -38.98
N HIS A 269 16.66 -9.54 -38.64
CA HIS A 269 15.82 -8.43 -39.10
C HIS A 269 16.59 -7.11 -39.16
N ALA A 270 16.00 -6.18 -39.93
CA ALA A 270 16.62 -4.94 -40.38
C ALA A 270 17.07 -4.05 -39.21
N PRO A 271 18.24 -3.39 -39.33
CA PRO A 271 18.90 -2.65 -38.25
C PRO A 271 18.17 -1.37 -37.81
N ASP A 272 17.09 -0.98 -38.48
CA ASP A 272 16.36 0.27 -38.31
C ASP A 272 15.14 0.15 -37.37
N HIS A 273 14.87 -1.03 -36.78
CA HIS A 273 13.73 -1.24 -35.88
C HIS A 273 14.12 -2.03 -34.62
N CYS A 274 13.60 -1.62 -33.47
CA CYS A 274 13.83 -2.26 -32.18
C CYS A 274 13.29 -3.68 -32.18
N PHE A 275 14.13 -4.65 -31.84
CA PHE A 275 13.81 -6.07 -31.89
C PHE A 275 12.64 -6.48 -30.98
N VAL A 276 12.41 -5.76 -29.88
CA VAL A 276 11.41 -6.12 -28.85
C VAL A 276 10.08 -5.41 -29.07
N CYS A 277 10.10 -4.11 -29.40
CA CYS A 277 8.88 -3.32 -29.55
C CYS A 277 8.55 -2.93 -30.99
N HIS A 278 9.39 -3.33 -31.96
CA HIS A 278 9.25 -3.04 -33.39
C HIS A 278 9.15 -1.56 -33.75
N GLN A 279 9.50 -0.64 -32.85
CA GLN A 279 9.56 0.79 -33.14
C GLN A 279 10.82 1.13 -33.92
N HIS A 280 10.72 2.09 -34.84
CA HIS A 280 11.86 2.58 -35.62
C HIS A 280 12.97 3.10 -34.68
N LEU A 281 14.16 2.54 -34.80
CA LEU A 281 15.39 3.02 -34.15
C LEU A 281 15.97 4.14 -35.02
N PRO A 282 16.33 5.30 -34.47
CA PRO A 282 16.95 6.37 -35.26
C PRO A 282 18.23 5.87 -35.96
N ASP A 283 18.53 6.42 -37.15
CA ASP A 283 19.73 6.15 -37.98
C ASP A 283 21.03 6.67 -37.32
N GLU A 284 21.21 6.42 -36.02
CA GLU A 284 22.48 6.62 -35.36
C GLU A 284 23.33 5.38 -35.62
N PRO A 285 24.60 5.52 -36.06
CA PRO A 285 25.46 4.37 -36.25
C PRO A 285 25.53 3.61 -34.93
N ASP A 286 25.18 2.32 -34.97
CA ASP A 286 25.35 1.39 -33.84
C ASP A 286 26.85 1.17 -33.64
N ILE A 287 27.51 2.16 -33.04
CA ILE A 287 28.91 2.05 -32.64
C ILE A 287 28.89 1.09 -31.45
N GLU A 288 29.34 -0.13 -31.68
CA GLU A 288 29.49 -1.16 -30.65
C GLU A 288 30.20 -0.53 -29.43
N GLY A 289 29.46 -0.43 -28.31
CA GLY A 289 29.94 0.23 -27.09
C GLY A 289 29.47 1.68 -26.86
N LEU A 290 28.63 2.29 -27.69
CA LEU A 290 28.09 3.66 -27.49
C LEU A 290 27.39 3.83 -26.14
N GLY A 291 26.62 2.83 -25.70
CA GLY A 291 25.98 2.82 -24.37
C GLY A 291 27.00 2.77 -23.23
N ALA A 292 28.07 1.98 -23.38
CA ALA A 292 29.17 1.93 -22.44
C ALA A 292 30.00 3.23 -22.45
N VAL A 293 30.18 3.85 -23.62
CA VAL A 293 30.85 5.15 -23.79
C VAL A 293 30.00 6.26 -23.15
N ARG A 294 28.68 6.23 -23.30
CA ARG A 294 27.76 7.19 -22.67
C ARG A 294 27.72 7.03 -21.15
N LEU A 295 27.65 5.80 -20.65
CA LEU A 295 27.75 5.52 -19.21
C LEU A 295 29.11 5.96 -18.64
N ARG A 296 30.20 5.71 -19.35
CA ARG A 296 31.54 6.20 -18.98
C ARG A 296 31.59 7.72 -18.97
N PHE A 297 31.04 8.38 -20.00
CA PHE A 297 31.00 9.84 -20.07
C PHE A 297 30.20 10.45 -18.90
N GLU A 298 29.03 9.90 -18.58
CA GLU A 298 28.25 10.36 -17.42
C GLU A 298 28.96 10.05 -16.09
N GLN A 299 29.61 8.89 -15.98
CA GLN A 299 30.39 8.56 -14.80
C GLN A 299 31.60 9.50 -14.64
N ASP A 300 32.28 9.85 -15.73
CA ASP A 300 33.40 10.79 -15.73
C ASP A 300 32.92 12.21 -15.42
N ARG A 301 31.74 12.61 -15.90
CA ARG A 301 31.08 13.87 -15.53
C ARG A 301 30.77 13.91 -14.03
N LEU A 302 30.14 12.87 -13.49
CA LEU A 302 29.83 12.78 -12.06
C LEU A 302 31.10 12.74 -11.20
N LYS A 303 32.16 12.08 -11.66
CA LYS A 303 33.48 12.12 -10.99
C LYS A 303 34.11 13.51 -11.01
N ALA A 304 33.94 14.26 -12.11
CA ALA A 304 34.38 15.64 -12.19
C ALA A 304 33.58 16.53 -11.23
N GLU A 305 32.25 16.40 -11.21
CA GLU A 305 31.37 17.10 -10.26
C GLU A 305 31.72 16.73 -8.80
N LEU A 306 32.04 15.46 -8.53
CA LEU A 306 32.48 15.00 -7.20
C LEU A 306 33.80 15.67 -6.79
N LYS A 307 34.74 15.80 -7.74
CA LYS A 307 36.02 16.48 -7.50
C LYS A 307 35.81 17.97 -7.22
N GLU A 308 34.91 18.63 -7.95
CA GLU A 308 34.54 20.03 -7.68
C GLU A 308 33.89 20.18 -6.30
N ALA A 309 33.04 19.23 -5.89
CA ALA A 309 32.46 19.20 -4.56
C ALA A 309 33.54 18.99 -3.47
N ASP A 310 34.55 18.15 -3.71
CA ASP A 310 35.69 17.96 -2.81
C ASP A 310 36.54 19.25 -2.68
N ASP A 311 36.84 19.93 -3.79
CA ASP A 311 37.56 21.21 -3.79
C ASP A 311 36.79 22.29 -3.01
N LEU A 312 35.45 22.34 -3.18
CA LEU A 312 34.58 23.22 -2.43
C LEU A 312 34.54 22.88 -0.93
N LEU A 313 34.53 21.58 -0.58
CA LEU A 313 34.61 21.15 0.82
C LEU A 313 35.91 21.59 1.47
N ASP A 314 37.04 21.49 0.77
CA ASP A 314 38.34 21.92 1.30
C ASP A 314 38.39 23.44 1.49
N ALA A 315 37.84 24.22 0.56
CA ALA A 315 37.68 25.66 0.72
C ALA A 315 36.79 26.01 1.93
N LEU A 316 35.64 25.35 2.08
CA LEU A 316 34.72 25.55 3.19
C LEU A 316 35.32 25.12 4.54
N ARG A 317 36.09 24.03 4.58
CA ARG A 317 36.81 23.59 5.79
C ARG A 317 37.83 24.62 6.23
N ARG A 318 38.62 25.17 5.30
CA ARG A 318 39.56 26.26 5.61
C ARG A 318 38.84 27.51 6.11
N GLU A 319 37.68 27.84 5.55
CA GLU A 319 36.87 28.96 6.04
C GLU A 319 36.33 28.69 7.44
N VAL A 320 35.84 27.48 7.72
CA VAL A 320 35.42 27.07 9.08
C VAL A 320 36.59 27.17 10.06
N GLU A 321 37.77 26.65 9.72
CA GLU A 321 38.97 26.74 10.55
C GLU A 321 39.38 28.19 10.82
N LYS A 322 39.31 29.05 9.79
CA LYS A 322 39.55 30.49 9.94
C LYS A 322 38.55 31.13 10.89
N GLN A 323 37.26 30.86 10.74
CA GLN A 323 36.22 31.38 11.64
C GLN A 323 36.38 30.84 13.07
N VAL A 324 36.79 29.58 13.25
CA VAL A 324 37.12 29.00 14.56
C VAL A 324 38.31 29.71 15.20
N SER A 325 39.36 30.01 14.43
CA SER A 325 40.51 30.77 14.93
C SER A 325 40.13 32.22 15.28
N GLU A 326 39.33 32.87 14.45
CA GLU A 326 38.82 34.23 14.69
C GLU A 326 37.95 34.26 15.96
N LYS A 327 37.08 33.26 16.13
CA LYS A 327 36.29 33.05 17.35
C LYS A 327 37.19 32.90 18.56
N ARG A 328 38.21 32.03 18.49
CA ARG A 328 39.14 31.83 19.60
C ARG A 328 39.85 33.12 20.00
N SER A 329 40.36 33.88 19.02
CA SER A 329 41.01 35.17 19.29
C SER A 329 40.07 36.21 19.91
N THR A 330 38.80 36.23 19.49
CA THR A 330 37.77 37.12 20.03
C THR A 330 37.39 36.71 21.45
N GLU A 331 37.29 35.40 21.73
CA GLU A 331 37.08 34.86 23.07
C GLU A 331 38.27 35.14 24.00
N GLU A 332 39.51 35.06 23.51
CA GLU A 332 40.72 35.41 24.25
C GLU A 332 40.75 36.92 24.59
N ALA A 333 40.43 37.79 23.63
CA ALA A 333 40.31 39.23 23.86
C ALA A 333 39.19 39.56 24.86
N LEU A 334 38.04 38.90 24.73
CA LEU A 334 36.93 39.03 25.67
C LEU A 334 37.36 38.58 27.07
N ARG A 335 38.05 37.45 27.21
CA ARG A 335 38.60 36.98 28.49
C ARG A 335 39.56 38.00 29.12
N ALA A 336 40.45 38.60 28.35
CA ALA A 336 41.37 39.63 28.86
C ALA A 336 40.61 40.84 29.41
N ILE A 337 39.59 41.31 28.69
CA ILE A 337 38.69 42.38 29.15
C ILE A 337 37.92 41.96 30.40
N GLU A 338 37.46 40.70 30.48
CA GLU A 338 36.74 40.18 31.64
C GLU A 338 37.63 40.03 32.89
N VAL A 339 38.91 39.71 32.71
CA VAL A 339 39.90 39.70 33.79
C VAL A 339 40.13 41.11 34.33
N GLU A 340 40.27 42.12 33.47
CA GLU A 340 40.41 43.53 33.90
C GLU A 340 39.13 44.09 34.53
N LEU A 341 37.96 43.71 34.01
CA LEU A 341 36.66 44.06 34.60
C LEU A 341 36.38 43.28 35.90
N GLY A 342 37.09 42.18 36.16
CA GLY A 342 36.86 41.26 37.27
C GLY A 342 36.78 41.93 38.65
N PRO A 343 37.76 42.76 39.06
CA PRO A 343 37.74 43.45 40.34
C PRO A 343 36.57 44.42 40.49
N ALA A 344 36.23 45.16 39.42
CA ALA A 344 35.08 46.06 39.42
C ALA A 344 33.75 45.28 39.49
N ARG A 345 33.66 44.18 38.74
CA ARG A 345 32.53 43.24 38.78
C ARG A 345 32.37 42.57 40.13
N GLN A 346 33.45 42.20 40.82
CA GLN A 346 33.40 41.65 42.18
C GLN A 346 32.92 42.67 43.19
N ALA A 347 33.35 43.93 43.09
CA ALA A 347 32.86 45.01 43.94
C ALA A 347 31.37 45.32 43.72
N VAL A 348 30.93 45.33 42.46
CA VAL A 348 29.51 45.50 42.10
C VAL A 348 28.68 44.28 42.48
N ALA A 349 29.19 43.07 42.24
CA ALA A 349 28.54 41.82 42.61
C ALA A 349 28.37 41.74 44.13
N ALA A 350 29.39 42.05 44.93
CA ALA A 350 29.29 42.06 46.39
C ALA A 350 28.18 43.00 46.91
N LEU A 351 27.85 44.07 46.18
CA LEU A 351 26.79 45.01 46.52
C LEU A 351 25.40 44.60 46.01
N ALA A 352 25.33 43.91 44.85
CA ALA A 352 24.09 43.62 44.12
C ALA A 352 23.70 42.13 44.09
N GLN A 353 24.49 41.24 44.72
CA GLN A 353 24.38 39.80 44.53
C GLN A 353 22.99 39.23 44.83
N ALA A 354 22.34 39.73 45.89
CA ALA A 354 21.02 39.27 46.28
C ALA A 354 19.95 39.65 45.25
N ASP A 355 19.95 40.91 44.81
CA ASP A 355 18.94 41.44 43.89
C ASP A 355 19.12 40.89 42.47
N VAL A 356 20.37 40.82 41.99
CA VAL A 356 20.68 40.27 40.66
C VAL A 356 20.40 38.76 40.61
N SER A 357 20.69 38.01 41.68
CA SER A 357 20.38 36.57 41.73
C SER A 357 18.88 36.30 41.70
N ALA A 358 18.06 37.15 42.35
CA ALA A 358 16.61 37.02 42.30
C ALA A 358 16.06 37.31 40.89
N ILE A 359 16.62 38.29 40.19
CA ILE A 359 16.25 38.63 38.80
C ILE A 359 16.71 37.54 37.83
N ASP A 360 17.93 36.99 37.98
CA ASP A 360 18.46 35.91 37.14
C ASP A 360 17.63 34.61 37.27
N VAL A 361 17.14 34.28 38.47
CA VAL A 361 16.21 33.16 38.66
C VAL A 361 14.89 33.39 37.90
N LYS A 362 14.32 34.60 37.99
CA LYS A 362 13.10 34.95 37.24
C LYS A 362 13.32 34.93 35.73
N LEU A 363 14.47 35.42 35.25
CA LEU A 363 14.87 35.36 33.85
C LEU A 363 15.01 33.92 33.36
N GLY A 364 15.65 33.04 34.15
CA GLY A 364 15.78 31.62 33.83
C GLY A 364 14.43 30.92 33.71
N GLN A 365 13.51 31.20 34.65
CA GLN A 365 12.14 30.68 34.61
C GLN A 365 11.37 31.19 33.39
N ALA A 366 11.46 32.48 33.08
CA ALA A 366 10.79 33.07 31.92
C ALA A 366 11.35 32.57 30.59
N ALA A 367 12.68 32.39 30.49
CA ALA A 367 13.34 31.86 29.30
C ALA A 367 12.98 30.39 29.04
N GLU A 368 12.92 29.56 30.10
CA GLU A 368 12.48 28.17 29.97
C GLU A 368 11.01 28.09 29.54
N ARG A 369 10.12 28.90 30.12
CA ARG A 369 8.72 29.01 29.67
C ARG A 369 8.62 29.45 28.21
N ALA A 370 9.42 30.42 27.76
CA ALA A 370 9.44 30.86 26.37
C ALA A 370 9.90 29.74 25.41
N LYS A 371 10.90 28.96 25.80
CA LYS A 371 11.36 27.78 25.05
C LYS A 371 10.28 26.70 24.96
N GLN A 372 9.58 26.43 26.05
CA GLN A 372 8.46 25.49 26.08
C GLN A 372 7.30 25.97 25.20
N MET A 373 6.99 27.28 25.21
CA MET A 373 6.00 27.89 24.32
C MET A 373 6.37 27.78 22.84
N GLY A 374 7.66 27.86 22.50
CA GLY A 374 8.16 27.58 21.15
C GLY A 374 7.84 26.15 20.68
N ARG A 375 7.91 25.16 21.58
CA ARG A 375 7.53 23.76 21.28
C ARG A 375 6.03 23.62 21.03
N VAL A 376 5.19 24.29 21.83
CA VAL A 376 3.73 24.30 21.63
C VAL A 376 3.37 24.91 20.27
N THR A 377 4.08 25.98 19.87
CA THR A 377 3.90 26.63 18.56
C THR A 377 4.21 25.67 17.41
N ALA A 378 5.34 24.98 17.46
CA ALA A 378 5.70 23.98 16.45
C ALA A 378 4.68 22.83 16.38
N ALA A 379 4.14 22.42 17.53
CA ALA A 379 3.10 21.40 17.60
C ALA A 379 1.76 21.88 17.00
N LEU A 380 1.40 23.16 17.17
CA LEU A 380 0.23 23.77 16.55
C LEU A 380 0.35 23.75 15.01
N GLU A 381 1.51 24.09 14.47
CA GLU A 381 1.78 24.05 13.02
C GLU A 381 1.72 22.62 12.45
N LEU A 382 2.17 21.63 13.22
CA LEU A 382 1.97 20.22 12.85
C LEU A 382 0.47 19.87 12.80
N GLY A 383 -0.34 20.35 13.76
CA GLY A 383 -1.79 20.17 13.77
C GLY A 383 -2.48 20.80 12.55
N LYS A 384 -2.05 21.98 12.12
CA LYS A 384 -2.51 22.62 10.87
C LYS A 384 -2.16 21.76 9.66
N THR A 385 -0.92 21.27 9.59
CA THR A 385 -0.46 20.39 8.50
C THR A 385 -1.31 19.12 8.39
N LEU A 386 -1.58 18.45 9.52
CA LEU A 386 -2.45 17.27 9.56
C LEU A 386 -3.87 17.60 9.10
N THR A 387 -4.41 18.76 9.51
CA THR A 387 -5.73 19.22 9.08
C THR A 387 -5.79 19.43 7.56
N SER A 388 -4.77 20.06 6.99
CA SER A 388 -4.65 20.25 5.54
C SER A 388 -4.53 18.92 4.79
N GLN A 389 -3.77 17.96 5.32
CA GLN A 389 -3.64 16.62 4.72
C GLN A 389 -4.96 15.85 4.76
N VAL A 390 -5.68 15.89 5.88
CA VAL A 390 -7.01 15.27 6.00
C VAL A 390 -7.95 15.87 4.96
N LYS A 391 -8.00 17.20 4.85
CA LYS A 391 -8.85 17.88 3.87
C LYS A 391 -8.48 17.48 2.43
N ALA A 392 -7.19 17.45 2.11
CA ALA A 392 -6.73 17.04 0.77
C ALA A 392 -7.09 15.59 0.42
N LEU A 393 -7.20 14.69 1.41
CA LEU A 393 -7.72 13.35 1.19
C LEU A 393 -9.24 13.33 1.06
N GLU A 394 -9.97 14.09 1.88
CA GLU A 394 -11.43 14.22 1.79
C GLU A 394 -11.86 14.76 0.42
N ASP A 395 -11.18 15.79 -0.08
CA ASP A 395 -11.41 16.36 -1.42
C ASP A 395 -11.19 15.34 -2.56
N LYS A 396 -10.36 14.31 -2.34
CA LYS A 396 -10.17 13.18 -3.28
C LYS A 396 -11.19 12.06 -3.09
N ILE A 397 -11.60 11.81 -1.85
CA ILE A 397 -12.54 10.75 -1.49
C ILE A 397 -13.92 11.05 -2.05
N GLU A 398 -14.39 12.30 -1.98
CA GLU A 398 -15.76 12.67 -2.38
C GLU A 398 -16.09 12.30 -3.84
N PRO A 399 -15.37 12.79 -4.87
CA PRO A 399 -15.69 12.46 -6.26
C PRO A 399 -15.45 10.99 -6.58
N LEU A 400 -14.52 10.32 -5.90
CA LEU A 400 -14.30 8.89 -6.07
C LEU A 400 -15.45 8.07 -5.47
N ALA A 401 -15.98 8.48 -4.31
CA ALA A 401 -17.11 7.84 -3.66
C ALA A 401 -18.36 7.94 -4.53
N GLU A 402 -18.64 9.10 -5.12
CA GLU A 402 -19.76 9.29 -6.05
C GLU A 402 -19.66 8.35 -7.25
N ARG A 403 -18.49 8.28 -7.91
CA ARG A 403 -18.27 7.37 -9.05
C ARG A 403 -18.46 5.89 -8.68
N VAL A 404 -17.96 5.49 -7.51
CA VAL A 404 -18.11 4.11 -7.00
C VAL A 404 -19.58 3.81 -6.70
N ASP A 405 -20.30 4.73 -6.07
CA ASP A 405 -21.71 4.55 -5.74
C ASP A 405 -22.59 4.50 -7.00
N GLU A 406 -22.30 5.33 -8.02
CA GLU A 406 -22.94 5.25 -9.34
C GLU A 406 -22.66 3.91 -10.02
N SER A 407 -21.40 3.47 -10.03
CA SER A 407 -21.01 2.18 -10.58
C SER A 407 -21.75 1.03 -9.90
N PHE A 408 -21.87 1.06 -8.57
CA PHE A 408 -22.61 0.04 -7.82
C PHE A 408 -24.11 0.06 -8.08
N ARG A 409 -24.74 1.23 -8.24
CA ARG A 409 -26.18 1.32 -8.58
C ARG A 409 -26.49 0.74 -9.95
N ALA A 410 -25.53 0.75 -10.87
CA ALA A 410 -25.68 0.19 -12.21
C ALA A 410 -25.54 -1.34 -12.25
N ILE A 411 -25.17 -2.00 -11.15
CA ILE A 411 -25.03 -3.47 -11.11
C ILE A 411 -26.40 -4.12 -10.93
N ASP A 412 -26.79 -4.93 -11.92
CA ASP A 412 -28.01 -5.74 -11.88
C ASP A 412 -27.76 -7.07 -11.15
N PHE A 413 -27.84 -7.05 -9.82
CA PHE A 413 -27.71 -8.26 -9.00
C PHE A 413 -28.89 -9.20 -9.17
N ASP A 414 -30.11 -8.66 -9.32
CA ASP A 414 -31.34 -9.44 -9.45
C ASP A 414 -31.34 -10.24 -10.75
N GLY A 415 -30.97 -9.62 -11.89
CA GLY A 415 -30.86 -10.30 -13.16
C GLY A 415 -29.81 -11.41 -13.16
N ALA A 416 -28.66 -11.18 -12.52
CA ALA A 416 -27.62 -12.20 -12.37
C ALA A 416 -28.06 -13.36 -11.47
N ALA A 417 -28.75 -13.08 -10.36
CA ALA A 417 -29.31 -14.10 -9.49
C ALA A 417 -30.37 -14.95 -10.23
N GLN A 418 -31.24 -14.29 -11.00
CA GLN A 418 -32.28 -14.95 -11.79
C GLN A 418 -31.68 -15.96 -12.78
N TRP A 419 -30.53 -15.68 -13.40
CA TRP A 419 -29.89 -16.64 -14.31
C TRP A 419 -29.50 -17.94 -13.62
N LEU A 420 -28.98 -17.85 -12.40
CA LEU A 420 -28.65 -19.03 -11.60
C LEU A 420 -29.91 -19.74 -11.11
N GLU A 421 -30.91 -19.00 -10.63
CA GLU A 421 -32.21 -19.54 -10.23
C GLU A 421 -32.87 -20.32 -11.37
N ASP A 422 -32.93 -19.74 -12.57
CA ASP A 422 -33.55 -20.35 -13.74
C ASP A 422 -32.85 -21.66 -14.10
N GLY A 423 -31.51 -21.67 -14.10
CA GLY A 423 -30.73 -22.88 -14.32
C GLY A 423 -30.99 -23.96 -13.27
N MET A 424 -30.95 -23.59 -11.98
CA MET A 424 -31.21 -24.54 -10.89
C MET A 424 -32.64 -25.10 -10.96
N ASN A 425 -33.64 -24.26 -11.20
CA ASN A 425 -35.03 -24.69 -11.28
C ASN A 425 -35.31 -25.51 -12.55
N ALA A 426 -34.67 -25.20 -13.68
CA ALA A 426 -34.78 -25.99 -14.91
C ALA A 426 -34.32 -27.43 -14.71
N TYR A 427 -33.24 -27.65 -13.94
CA TYR A 427 -32.80 -28.99 -13.56
C TYR A 427 -33.87 -29.73 -12.73
N LEU A 428 -34.41 -29.09 -11.70
CA LEU A 428 -35.42 -29.69 -10.83
C LEU A 428 -36.73 -29.99 -11.57
N GLU A 429 -37.11 -29.12 -12.51
CA GLU A 429 -38.23 -29.36 -13.42
C GLU A 429 -37.97 -30.53 -14.36
N ALA A 430 -36.73 -30.68 -14.87
CA ALA A 430 -36.34 -31.82 -15.71
C ALA A 430 -36.47 -33.15 -14.94
N LEU A 431 -36.01 -33.22 -13.70
CA LEU A 431 -36.23 -34.39 -12.83
C LEU A 431 -37.71 -34.73 -12.68
N ASN A 432 -38.55 -33.71 -12.49
CA ASN A 432 -40.00 -33.87 -12.38
C ASN A 432 -40.67 -34.35 -13.69
N ARG A 433 -40.12 -34.01 -14.86
CA ARG A 433 -40.61 -34.51 -16.15
C ARG A 433 -40.31 -36.00 -16.30
N GLU A 434 -39.12 -36.44 -15.92
CA GLU A 434 -38.75 -37.85 -15.95
C GLU A 434 -39.52 -38.69 -14.94
N ARG A 435 -39.62 -38.19 -13.69
CA ARG A 435 -40.37 -38.85 -12.62
C ARG A 435 -41.20 -37.81 -11.88
N LYS A 436 -42.53 -37.86 -12.08
CA LYS A 436 -43.46 -36.92 -11.45
C LYS A 436 -43.31 -36.90 -9.92
N HIS A 437 -43.40 -35.71 -9.34
CA HIS A 437 -43.30 -35.47 -7.91
C HIS A 437 -41.96 -35.88 -7.28
N THR A 438 -40.87 -35.86 -8.04
CA THR A 438 -39.51 -36.01 -7.49
C THR A 438 -39.16 -34.80 -6.64
N TRP A 439 -39.24 -33.60 -7.20
CA TRP A 439 -39.09 -32.35 -6.48
C TRP A 439 -40.48 -31.81 -6.09
N LYS A 440 -40.78 -31.83 -4.78
CA LYS A 440 -42.08 -31.40 -4.22
C LYS A 440 -42.02 -30.04 -3.53
N HIS A 441 -40.84 -29.44 -3.46
CA HIS A 441 -40.63 -28.20 -2.74
C HIS A 441 -40.91 -26.98 -3.63
N SER A 442 -40.93 -25.80 -3.01
CA SER A 442 -40.97 -24.52 -3.74
C SER A 442 -39.76 -24.38 -4.67
N ARG A 443 -39.85 -23.42 -5.60
CA ARG A 443 -38.71 -23.02 -6.44
C ARG A 443 -37.53 -22.57 -5.57
N VAL A 444 -36.33 -22.76 -6.11
CA VAL A 444 -35.10 -22.20 -5.56
C VAL A 444 -35.10 -20.70 -5.83
N GLU A 445 -34.87 -19.91 -4.79
CA GLU A 445 -34.65 -18.46 -4.84
C GLU A 445 -33.20 -18.17 -4.40
N VAL A 446 -32.51 -17.31 -5.14
CA VAL A 446 -31.15 -16.83 -4.90
C VAL A 446 -31.24 -15.33 -4.66
N ASP A 447 -30.87 -14.92 -3.45
CA ASP A 447 -30.74 -13.51 -3.11
C ASP A 447 -29.26 -13.14 -3.16
N LEU A 448 -28.87 -12.34 -4.15
CA LEU A 448 -27.50 -11.91 -4.39
C LEU A 448 -27.38 -10.41 -4.12
N THR A 449 -26.39 -10.04 -3.31
CA THR A 449 -26.12 -8.64 -2.96
C THR A 449 -24.64 -8.33 -3.15
N ARG A 450 -24.25 -7.07 -2.90
CA ARG A 450 -22.83 -6.69 -2.87
C ARG A 450 -22.01 -7.45 -1.83
N THR A 451 -22.62 -7.87 -0.72
CA THR A 451 -21.90 -8.35 0.47
C THR A 451 -22.11 -9.83 0.77
N GLY A 452 -22.97 -10.51 0.01
CA GLY A 452 -23.29 -11.89 0.28
C GLY A 452 -24.36 -12.44 -0.64
N VAL A 453 -24.53 -13.75 -0.55
CA VAL A 453 -25.52 -14.51 -1.30
C VAL A 453 -26.26 -15.45 -0.35
N SER A 454 -27.55 -15.68 -0.59
CA SER A 454 -28.33 -16.67 0.12
C SER A 454 -29.22 -17.49 -0.81
N PHE A 455 -29.38 -18.78 -0.51
CA PHE A 455 -30.20 -19.71 -1.28
C PHE A 455 -31.38 -20.16 -0.40
N ARG A 456 -32.60 -19.95 -0.89
CA ARG A 456 -33.84 -20.22 -0.17
C ARG A 456 -34.73 -21.17 -0.95
N ILE A 457 -35.49 -21.96 -0.22
CA ILE A 457 -36.60 -22.78 -0.73
C ILE A 457 -37.87 -22.23 -0.06
N GLY A 458 -38.64 -21.46 -0.81
CA GLY A 458 -39.71 -20.62 -0.27
C GLY A 458 -39.18 -19.68 0.82
N ARG A 459 -39.71 -19.78 2.04
CA ARG A 459 -39.36 -18.87 3.15
C ARG A 459 -38.12 -19.28 3.97
N LYS A 460 -37.55 -20.47 3.73
CA LYS A 460 -36.45 -21.01 4.54
C LYS A 460 -35.15 -21.08 3.74
N LYS A 461 -34.01 -20.96 4.42
CA LYS A 461 -32.70 -21.33 3.84
C LYS A 461 -32.71 -22.81 3.48
N TRP A 462 -32.06 -23.18 2.38
CA TRP A 462 -32.12 -24.55 1.85
C TRP A 462 -31.67 -25.61 2.86
N GLN A 463 -30.64 -25.34 3.68
CA GLN A 463 -30.14 -26.30 4.67
C GLN A 463 -31.19 -26.68 5.73
N GLY A 464 -32.12 -25.77 6.03
CA GLY A 464 -33.21 -26.02 6.98
C GLY A 464 -34.53 -26.42 6.31
N ALA A 465 -34.58 -26.45 4.99
CA ALA A 465 -35.75 -26.81 4.20
C ALA A 465 -35.65 -28.23 3.62
N LEU A 466 -34.44 -28.69 3.32
CA LEU A 466 -34.17 -29.92 2.60
C LEU A 466 -33.47 -30.95 3.48
N GLY A 467 -33.69 -32.23 3.19
CA GLY A 467 -33.02 -33.35 3.84
C GLY A 467 -32.93 -34.56 2.91
N GLY A 468 -32.02 -35.48 3.23
CA GLY A 468 -31.85 -36.73 2.47
C GLY A 468 -31.63 -36.49 0.98
N THR A 469 -32.31 -37.27 0.14
CA THR A 469 -32.17 -37.20 -1.33
C THR A 469 -32.54 -35.81 -1.91
N ASP A 470 -33.40 -35.00 -1.28
CA ASP A 470 -33.74 -33.68 -1.80
C ASP A 470 -32.56 -32.71 -1.76
N SER A 471 -31.69 -32.84 -0.75
CA SER A 471 -30.44 -32.08 -0.68
C SER A 471 -29.49 -32.47 -1.82
N LEU A 472 -29.46 -33.75 -2.22
CA LEU A 472 -28.69 -34.20 -3.39
C LEU A 472 -29.17 -33.49 -4.66
N TYR A 473 -30.49 -33.47 -4.90
CA TYR A 473 -31.06 -32.82 -6.07
C TYR A 473 -30.76 -31.33 -6.09
N PHE A 474 -30.83 -30.65 -4.95
CA PHE A 474 -30.47 -29.24 -4.84
C PHE A 474 -28.99 -28.96 -5.14
N LEU A 475 -28.08 -29.79 -4.63
CA LEU A 475 -26.64 -29.66 -4.90
C LEU A 475 -26.31 -29.92 -6.37
N MET A 476 -26.98 -30.90 -6.99
CA MET A 476 -26.87 -31.13 -8.43
C MET A 476 -27.45 -29.95 -9.23
N ALA A 477 -28.59 -29.41 -8.81
CA ALA A 477 -29.20 -28.23 -9.41
C ALA A 477 -28.23 -27.05 -9.42
N TYR A 478 -27.44 -26.84 -8.37
CA TYR A 478 -26.44 -25.79 -8.32
C TYR A 478 -25.37 -25.93 -9.40
N ASN A 479 -24.78 -27.12 -9.53
CA ASN A 479 -23.76 -27.39 -10.56
C ASN A 479 -24.35 -27.30 -11.98
N TYR A 480 -25.60 -27.75 -12.17
CA TYR A 480 -26.33 -27.55 -13.42
C TYR A 480 -26.56 -26.06 -13.70
N GLY A 481 -26.99 -25.29 -12.70
CA GLY A 481 -27.24 -23.86 -12.81
C GLY A 481 -25.99 -23.10 -13.22
N LEU A 482 -24.84 -23.43 -12.63
CA LEU A 482 -23.55 -22.88 -13.06
C LEU A 482 -23.21 -23.27 -14.51
N LEU A 483 -23.36 -24.54 -14.88
CA LEU A 483 -23.12 -24.98 -16.26
C LEU A 483 -24.05 -24.30 -17.26
N SER A 484 -25.29 -23.99 -16.86
CA SER A 484 -26.26 -23.28 -17.69
C SER A 484 -25.87 -21.83 -18.00
N LEU A 485 -24.88 -21.26 -17.29
CA LEU A 485 -24.34 -19.94 -17.57
C LEU A 485 -23.45 -19.91 -18.82
N SER A 486 -22.83 -21.03 -19.19
CA SER A 486 -21.84 -21.14 -20.28
C SER A 486 -22.18 -20.39 -21.59
N PRO A 487 -23.41 -20.45 -22.14
CA PRO A 487 -23.75 -19.75 -23.38
C PRO A 487 -23.93 -18.23 -23.21
N ARG A 488 -23.90 -17.69 -21.98
CA ARG A 488 -24.22 -16.29 -21.69
C ARG A 488 -22.96 -15.42 -21.79
N PRO A 489 -22.89 -14.45 -22.72
CA PRO A 489 -21.70 -13.61 -22.90
C PRO A 489 -21.34 -12.74 -21.70
N GLN A 490 -22.32 -12.42 -20.84
CA GLN A 490 -22.14 -11.59 -19.65
C GLN A 490 -21.58 -12.37 -18.45
N THR A 491 -21.33 -13.67 -18.60
CA THR A 491 -20.87 -14.55 -17.53
C THR A 491 -19.46 -15.07 -17.86
N HIS A 492 -18.75 -15.56 -16.84
CA HIS A 492 -17.40 -16.08 -17.01
C HIS A 492 -17.29 -17.55 -16.57
N TYR A 493 -18.39 -18.32 -16.68
CA TYR A 493 -18.33 -19.75 -16.39
C TYR A 493 -17.61 -20.49 -17.53
N PRO A 494 -16.56 -21.29 -17.25
CA PRO A 494 -15.68 -21.85 -18.28
C PRO A 494 -16.29 -23.02 -19.06
N GLY A 495 -17.56 -23.32 -18.87
CA GLY A 495 -18.24 -24.41 -19.56
C GLY A 495 -17.78 -25.81 -19.14
N VAL A 496 -17.20 -25.98 -17.96
CA VAL A 496 -16.77 -27.30 -17.48
C VAL A 496 -17.32 -27.59 -16.10
N ALA A 497 -17.83 -28.81 -15.89
CA ALA A 497 -18.23 -29.32 -14.58
C ALA A 497 -17.65 -30.74 -14.35
N ILE A 498 -17.13 -30.98 -13.15
CA ILE A 498 -16.60 -32.28 -12.73
C ILE A 498 -17.35 -32.69 -11.46
N ILE A 499 -18.13 -33.77 -11.50
CA ILE A 499 -18.99 -34.17 -10.40
C ILE A 499 -18.66 -35.60 -10.00
N ASP A 500 -18.17 -35.77 -8.79
CA ASP A 500 -17.87 -37.08 -8.22
C ASP A 500 -18.97 -37.49 -7.24
N VAL A 501 -19.89 -38.31 -7.74
CA VAL A 501 -21.13 -38.73 -7.07
C VAL A 501 -20.79 -39.78 -5.98
N PRO A 502 -21.28 -39.61 -4.75
CA PRO A 502 -20.95 -40.54 -3.67
C PRO A 502 -21.71 -41.85 -3.84
N GLY A 503 -21.13 -43.00 -3.47
CA GLY A 503 -21.87 -44.27 -3.54
C GLY A 503 -23.09 -44.31 -2.60
N GLU A 504 -23.03 -43.55 -1.51
CA GLU A 504 -24.09 -43.38 -0.53
C GLU A 504 -24.29 -41.89 -0.21
N PHE A 505 -25.53 -41.45 -0.04
CA PHE A 505 -25.86 -40.08 0.34
C PHE A 505 -26.90 -40.08 1.46
N SER A 506 -26.57 -39.42 2.59
CA SER A 506 -27.43 -39.40 3.79
C SER A 506 -27.85 -40.79 4.29
N GLY A 507 -26.98 -41.79 4.12
CA GLY A 507 -27.21 -43.18 4.55
C GLY A 507 -28.02 -44.04 3.58
N GLU A 508 -28.38 -43.53 2.40
CA GLU A 508 -29.01 -44.30 1.33
C GLU A 508 -28.03 -44.55 0.17
N SER A 509 -28.03 -45.77 -0.38
CA SER A 509 -27.34 -46.05 -1.65
C SER A 509 -28.01 -45.26 -2.79
N ILE A 510 -27.20 -44.65 -3.65
CA ILE A 510 -27.71 -43.85 -4.77
C ILE A 510 -27.47 -44.48 -6.15
N GLY A 511 -26.89 -45.67 -6.22
CA GLY A 511 -26.58 -46.35 -7.48
C GLY A 511 -27.77 -46.44 -8.46
N ASP A 512 -28.96 -46.80 -7.97
CA ASP A 512 -30.18 -46.90 -8.78
C ASP A 512 -30.75 -45.54 -9.24
N LYS A 513 -30.24 -44.44 -8.67
CA LYS A 513 -30.66 -43.05 -8.93
C LYS A 513 -29.65 -42.29 -9.80
N GLU A 514 -28.43 -42.81 -10.00
CA GLU A 514 -27.35 -42.09 -10.69
C GLU A 514 -27.69 -41.69 -12.12
N ASN A 515 -28.22 -42.60 -12.93
CA ASN A 515 -28.65 -42.28 -14.30
C ASN A 515 -29.70 -41.15 -14.31
N PHE A 516 -30.64 -41.20 -13.38
CA PHE A 516 -31.76 -40.26 -13.28
C PHE A 516 -31.29 -38.83 -12.92
N ILE A 517 -30.31 -38.69 -12.04
CA ILE A 517 -29.77 -37.36 -11.67
C ILE A 517 -28.81 -36.78 -12.72
N VAL A 518 -28.26 -37.62 -13.59
CA VAL A 518 -27.33 -37.19 -14.65
C VAL A 518 -28.05 -36.85 -15.96
N GLN A 519 -29.19 -37.49 -16.24
CA GLN A 519 -29.91 -37.32 -17.50
C GLN A 519 -30.23 -35.85 -17.86
N PRO A 520 -30.67 -34.98 -16.94
CA PRO A 520 -30.87 -33.56 -17.25
C PRO A 520 -29.62 -32.87 -17.80
N PHE A 521 -28.43 -33.19 -17.28
CA PHE A 521 -27.19 -32.60 -17.78
C PHE A 521 -26.84 -33.08 -19.19
N ILE A 522 -27.09 -34.36 -19.48
CA ILE A 522 -26.93 -34.90 -20.83
C ILE A 522 -27.84 -34.14 -21.81
N ASP A 523 -29.07 -33.88 -21.40
CA ASP A 523 -30.04 -33.17 -22.25
C ASP A 523 -29.68 -31.69 -22.42
N LEU A 524 -29.13 -31.03 -21.40
CA LEU A 524 -28.60 -29.66 -21.51
C LEU A 524 -27.47 -29.58 -22.56
N LEU A 525 -26.52 -30.51 -22.51
CA LEU A 525 -25.34 -30.50 -23.39
C LEU A 525 -25.64 -30.93 -24.84
N LYS A 526 -26.84 -31.43 -25.13
CA LYS A 526 -27.29 -31.69 -26.51
C LYS A 526 -27.65 -30.41 -27.28
N ASP A 527 -27.93 -29.33 -26.57
CA ASP A 527 -28.28 -28.05 -27.20
C ASP A 527 -27.00 -27.40 -27.80
N GLU A 528 -27.11 -26.95 -29.05
CA GLU A 528 -26.02 -26.29 -29.79
C GLU A 528 -25.47 -25.06 -29.06
N ALA A 529 -26.28 -24.38 -28.22
CA ALA A 529 -25.81 -23.27 -27.39
C ALA A 529 -24.69 -23.69 -26.42
N PHE A 530 -24.62 -24.97 -26.04
CA PHE A 530 -23.61 -25.51 -25.13
C PHE A 530 -22.43 -26.16 -25.85
N LYS A 531 -22.29 -25.95 -27.16
CA LYS A 531 -21.17 -26.46 -27.93
C LYS A 531 -19.84 -26.00 -27.33
N GLY A 532 -18.99 -26.98 -26.97
CA GLY A 532 -17.70 -26.74 -26.32
C GLY A 532 -17.73 -26.85 -24.79
N ALA A 533 -18.91 -26.93 -24.18
CA ALA A 533 -19.02 -27.26 -22.76
C ALA A 533 -18.74 -28.76 -22.52
N GLN A 534 -18.18 -29.08 -21.35
CA GLN A 534 -17.78 -30.43 -20.97
C GLN A 534 -18.29 -30.78 -19.57
N LEU A 535 -18.83 -31.99 -19.45
CA LEU A 535 -19.21 -32.57 -18.18
C LEU A 535 -18.49 -33.89 -17.97
N ILE A 536 -17.90 -34.04 -16.80
CA ILE A 536 -17.27 -35.28 -16.34
C ILE A 536 -17.97 -35.69 -15.05
N ILE A 537 -18.65 -36.84 -15.06
CA ILE A 537 -19.28 -37.37 -13.84
C ILE A 537 -18.72 -38.76 -13.55
N THR A 538 -18.32 -38.97 -12.30
CA THR A 538 -17.97 -40.28 -11.75
C THR A 538 -19.06 -40.76 -10.82
N GLY A 539 -19.35 -42.06 -10.85
CA GLY A 539 -20.43 -42.71 -10.13
C GLY A 539 -20.21 -44.22 -10.11
N ALA A 540 -20.97 -44.93 -9.29
CA ALA A 540 -20.78 -46.36 -9.03
C ALA A 540 -21.51 -47.28 -10.04
N ALA A 541 -22.57 -46.81 -10.69
CA ALA A 541 -23.58 -47.67 -11.32
C ALA A 541 -24.18 -47.14 -12.63
N PHE A 542 -23.47 -46.27 -13.36
CA PHE A 542 -23.94 -45.80 -14.67
C PHE A 542 -24.17 -46.93 -15.67
N THR A 543 -25.37 -46.98 -16.26
CA THR A 543 -25.75 -48.03 -17.22
C THR A 543 -26.63 -47.48 -18.35
N GLY A 544 -26.35 -47.82 -19.61
CA GLY A 544 -27.26 -47.51 -20.72
C GLY A 544 -27.55 -46.03 -20.99
N LEU A 545 -26.68 -45.11 -20.56
CA LEU A 545 -26.84 -43.67 -20.81
C LEU A 545 -26.67 -43.33 -22.30
N VAL A 546 -27.70 -42.74 -22.91
CA VAL A 546 -27.70 -42.35 -24.33
C VAL A 546 -27.24 -40.89 -24.45
N GLY A 547 -26.24 -40.64 -25.31
CA GLY A 547 -25.66 -39.31 -25.52
C GLY A 547 -24.50 -38.97 -24.58
N ALA A 548 -24.00 -39.94 -23.82
CA ALA A 548 -22.80 -39.80 -22.99
C ALA A 548 -21.73 -40.82 -23.40
N HIS A 549 -20.46 -40.44 -23.27
CA HIS A 549 -19.35 -41.38 -23.38
C HIS A 549 -19.11 -42.03 -22.00
N VAL A 550 -19.37 -43.33 -21.89
CA VAL A 550 -19.23 -44.07 -20.62
C VAL A 550 -17.95 -44.90 -20.65
N GLN A 551 -17.07 -44.66 -19.69
CA GLN A 551 -15.84 -45.43 -19.50
C GLN A 551 -15.89 -46.17 -18.16
N ALA A 552 -15.95 -47.51 -18.20
CA ALA A 552 -15.90 -48.34 -17.00
C ALA A 552 -14.46 -48.50 -16.51
N MET A 553 -14.17 -48.03 -15.30
CA MET A 553 -12.88 -48.27 -14.64
C MET A 553 -12.95 -49.52 -13.78
N THR A 554 -12.37 -50.63 -14.28
CA THR A 554 -12.36 -51.93 -13.58
C THR A 554 -11.11 -52.15 -12.72
N LYS A 555 -10.13 -51.24 -12.80
CA LYS A 555 -8.90 -51.29 -12.00
C LYS A 555 -8.93 -50.19 -10.94
N VAL A 556 -8.88 -50.60 -9.67
CA VAL A 556 -8.71 -49.67 -8.56
C VAL A 556 -7.25 -49.23 -8.55
N HIS A 557 -7.02 -47.97 -8.90
CA HIS A 557 -5.72 -47.34 -8.73
C HIS A 557 -5.63 -46.80 -7.30
N VAL A 558 -5.05 -47.60 -6.39
CA VAL A 558 -4.72 -47.14 -5.04
C VAL A 558 -3.49 -46.24 -5.18
N ALA A 559 -3.66 -44.95 -4.87
CA ALA A 559 -2.59 -43.96 -4.84
C ALA A 559 -1.86 -44.00 -3.49
#